data_AF-A0AAV9WUD2-F1
#
_entry.id   AF-A0AAV9WUD2-F1
#
_cell.length_a   1.000
_cell.length_b   1.000
_cell.length_c   1.000
_cell.angle_alpha   90.00
_cell.angle_beta   90.00
_cell.angle_gamma   90.00
#
_symmetry.space_group_name_H-M   'P 1'
#
loop_
_entity.id
_entity.type
_entity.pdbx_description
1 polymer ?
#
loop_
_entity_poly.entity_id
_entity_poly.type
_entity_poly.pdbx_seq_one_letter_code
_entity_poly.pdbx_strand_id
1 'polypeptide(L)'
;MPGSSNNTLHLKEIVLKGSDGYEKRIDGRSLEDPAKLANNALFTIKQGVSHTLGFKFGVSNGVSRLQYVCSYAREGSEVRVISFEMGNYAANTSDAPFHTFQGPEQEVRDDASERGTYTATSQFMDDNNQALLMFMWCFNIGTDWA
;
A
#
# COMPACT_ATOMS: atom_id res chain seq x y z
N MET A 1 -6.50 4.36 -34.72
CA MET A 1 -5.77 3.77 -33.58
C MET A 1 -6.78 3.52 -32.48
N PRO A 2 -7.01 2.28 -32.04
CA PRO A 2 -7.98 2.03 -30.97
C PRO A 2 -7.40 2.60 -29.66
N GLY A 3 -8.24 3.35 -28.94
CA GLY A 3 -7.83 4.23 -27.85
C GLY A 3 -7.17 3.50 -26.70
N SER A 4 -6.19 4.15 -26.07
CA SER A 4 -5.75 3.84 -24.71
C SER A 4 -6.97 3.82 -23.81
N SER A 5 -7.50 2.64 -23.54
CA SER A 5 -8.34 2.42 -22.38
C SER A 5 -7.43 2.73 -21.19
N ASN A 6 -7.56 3.92 -20.60
CA ASN A 6 -6.88 4.26 -19.36
C ASN A 6 -7.36 3.26 -18.30
N ASN A 7 -6.60 2.18 -18.10
CA ASN A 7 -6.82 1.28 -16.99
C ASN A 7 -6.66 2.10 -15.72
N THR A 8 -7.69 2.11 -14.88
CA THR A 8 -7.69 2.83 -13.61
C THR A 8 -7.88 1.84 -12.47
N LEU A 9 -7.08 2.03 -11.42
CA LEU A 9 -7.23 1.33 -10.16
C LEU A 9 -7.78 2.31 -9.12
N HIS A 10 -8.85 1.92 -8.45
CA HIS A 10 -9.48 2.69 -7.37
C HIS A 10 -9.29 1.98 -6.05
N LEU A 11 -8.41 2.49 -5.21
CA LEU A 11 -8.17 1.95 -3.88
C LEU A 11 -9.36 2.27 -2.96
N LYS A 12 -9.90 1.26 -2.29
CA LYS A 12 -11.03 1.36 -1.35
C LYS A 12 -10.57 1.28 0.09
N GLU A 13 -9.57 0.47 0.38
CA GLU A 13 -9.06 0.30 1.73
C GLU A 13 -7.59 -0.15 1.72
N ILE A 14 -6.82 0.32 2.69
CA ILE A 14 -5.53 -0.26 3.10
C ILE A 14 -5.71 -0.87 4.48
N VAL A 15 -5.19 -2.08 4.68
CA VAL A 15 -5.27 -2.81 5.95
C VAL A 15 -3.87 -3.17 6.41
N LEU A 16 -3.51 -2.78 7.64
CA LEU A 16 -2.31 -3.27 8.32
C LEU A 16 -2.75 -4.26 9.40
N LYS A 17 -2.20 -5.49 9.37
CA LYS A 17 -2.47 -6.51 10.40
C LYS A 17 -1.18 -6.96 11.06
N GLY A 18 -1.13 -6.98 12.39
CA GLY A 18 -0.06 -7.58 13.18
C GLY A 18 -0.38 -9.03 13.53
N SER A 19 0.65 -9.87 13.68
CA SER A 19 0.51 -11.27 14.11
C SER A 19 0.04 -11.40 15.57
N ASP A 20 0.10 -10.31 16.34
CA ASP A 20 -0.40 -10.18 17.71
C ASP A 20 -1.90 -9.80 17.79
N GLY A 21 -2.60 -9.79 16.66
CA GLY A 21 -4.03 -9.48 16.58
C GLY A 21 -4.35 -8.01 16.33
N TYR A 22 -3.34 -7.14 16.18
CA TYR A 22 -3.56 -5.76 15.75
C TYR A 22 -4.15 -5.70 14.34
N GLU A 23 -5.11 -4.79 14.13
CA GLU A 23 -5.66 -4.49 12.81
C GLU A 23 -6.06 -3.02 12.72
N LYS A 24 -5.59 -2.33 11.67
CA LYS A 24 -6.02 -0.97 11.35
C LYS A 24 -6.35 -0.86 9.88
N ARG A 25 -7.48 -0.19 9.58
CA ARG A 25 -8.01 0.01 8.24
C ARG A 25 -8.09 1.50 7.93
N ILE A 26 -7.62 1.88 6.74
CA ILE A 26 -7.70 3.24 6.22
C ILE A 26 -8.57 3.22 4.97
N ASP A 27 -9.63 4.02 4.96
CA ASP A 27 -10.48 4.23 3.78
C ASP A 27 -9.65 4.89 2.68
N GLY A 28 -9.69 4.33 1.47
CA GLY A 28 -8.94 4.81 0.31
C GLY A 28 -9.23 6.27 -0.06
N ARG A 29 -10.42 6.79 0.26
CA ARG A 29 -10.75 8.22 0.09
C ARG A 29 -9.89 9.14 0.94
N SER A 30 -9.35 8.64 2.05
CA SER A 30 -8.42 9.41 2.89
C SER A 30 -7.07 9.64 2.21
N LEU A 31 -6.76 8.87 1.16
CA LEU A 31 -5.53 8.99 0.37
C LEU A 31 -5.65 10.02 -0.76
N GLU A 32 -6.85 10.58 -0.99
CA GLU A 32 -7.08 11.63 -1.98
C GLU A 32 -6.77 13.03 -1.43
N ASP A 33 -6.50 13.14 -0.13
CA ASP A 33 -6.19 14.40 0.56
C ASP A 33 -4.69 14.48 0.90
N PRO A 34 -3.88 15.19 0.10
CA PRO A 34 -2.43 15.29 0.33
C PRO A 34 -2.10 15.91 1.69
N ALA A 35 -2.95 16.78 2.23
CA ALA A 35 -2.69 17.43 3.52
C ALA A 35 -2.81 16.43 4.66
N LYS A 36 -3.73 15.45 4.57
CA LYS A 36 -3.80 14.35 5.55
C LYS A 36 -2.58 13.43 5.45
N LEU A 37 -2.12 13.16 4.24
CA LEU A 37 -1.00 12.26 3.97
C LEU A 37 0.35 12.83 4.39
N ALA A 38 0.53 14.16 4.24
CA ALA A 38 1.78 14.84 4.59
C ALA A 38 1.92 15.08 6.10
N ASN A 39 0.81 15.30 6.81
CA ASN A 39 0.86 15.75 8.21
C ASN A 39 0.65 14.62 9.23
N ASN A 40 0.13 13.46 8.81
CA ASN A 40 -0.19 12.37 9.74
C ASN A 40 0.32 11.02 9.23
N ALA A 41 1.02 10.29 10.09
CA ALA A 41 1.34 8.89 9.85
C ALA A 41 0.06 8.05 9.84
N LEU A 42 -0.22 7.38 8.71
CA LEU A 42 -1.42 6.55 8.57
C LEU A 42 -1.37 5.31 9.45
N PHE A 43 -0.17 4.77 9.61
CA PHE A 43 0.12 3.58 10.40
C PHE A 43 1.35 3.80 11.26
N THR A 44 1.40 3.06 12.38
CA THR A 44 2.65 2.78 13.10
C THR A 44 2.89 1.28 12.96
N ILE A 45 4.09 0.89 12.52
CA ILE A 45 4.54 -0.49 12.46
C ILE A 45 5.32 -0.78 13.74
N LYS A 46 4.86 -1.77 14.51
CA LYS A 46 5.52 -2.23 15.72
C LYS A 46 6.72 -3.10 15.36
N GLN A 47 7.86 -2.78 15.95
CA GLN A 47 9.09 -3.55 15.80
C GLN A 47 8.99 -4.90 16.51
N GLY A 48 9.68 -5.91 15.98
CA GLY A 48 9.70 -7.27 16.53
C GLY A 48 8.37 -8.01 16.41
N VAL A 49 7.41 -7.48 15.63
CA VAL A 49 6.12 -8.12 15.36
C VAL A 49 5.90 -8.20 13.86
N SER A 50 5.70 -9.43 13.38
CA SER A 50 5.31 -9.69 12.01
C SER A 50 3.99 -9.00 11.65
N HIS A 51 3.90 -8.47 10.45
CA HIS A 51 2.71 -7.79 9.94
C HIS A 51 2.50 -8.04 8.46
N THR A 52 1.29 -7.80 7.98
CA THR A 52 0.92 -7.85 6.56
C THR A 52 0.24 -6.54 6.16
N LEU A 53 0.51 -6.10 4.93
CA LEU A 53 -0.19 -5.00 4.29
C LEU A 53 -1.18 -5.57 3.27
N GLY A 54 -2.44 -5.18 3.37
CA GLY A 54 -3.51 -5.61 2.48
C GLY A 54 -4.22 -4.44 1.81
N PHE A 55 -4.84 -4.73 0.68
CA PHE A 55 -5.55 -3.76 -0.13
C PHE A 55 -6.93 -4.28 -0.52
N LYS A 56 -7.91 -3.38 -0.53
CA LYS A 56 -9.20 -3.57 -1.18
C LYS A 56 -9.30 -2.55 -2.30
N PHE A 57 -9.55 -2.97 -3.54
CA PHE A 57 -9.49 -2.07 -4.68
C PHE A 57 -10.43 -2.51 -5.79
N GLY A 58 -10.77 -1.59 -6.69
CA GLY A 58 -11.44 -1.88 -7.95
C GLY A 58 -10.55 -1.56 -9.15
N VAL A 59 -10.75 -2.26 -10.26
CA VAL A 59 -10.12 -2.06 -11.56
C VAL A 59 -11.22 -1.90 -12.62
N SER A 60 -11.08 -0.88 -13.47
CA SER A 60 -12.06 -0.58 -14.53
C SER A 60 -12.00 -1.59 -15.68
N ASN A 61 -10.81 -2.03 -16.03
CA ASN A 61 -10.55 -3.10 -16.99
C ASN A 61 -9.80 -4.25 -16.30
N GLY A 62 -9.77 -5.42 -16.94
CA GLY A 62 -8.93 -6.51 -16.46
C GLY A 62 -7.45 -6.11 -16.46
N VAL A 63 -6.73 -6.48 -15.40
CA VAL A 63 -5.29 -6.22 -15.23
C VAL A 63 -4.57 -7.53 -15.03
N SER A 64 -3.51 -7.74 -15.81
CA SER A 64 -2.62 -8.89 -15.68
C SER A 64 -1.36 -8.49 -14.92
N ARG A 65 -0.84 -9.39 -14.10
CA ARG A 65 0.41 -9.23 -13.32
C ARG A 65 0.49 -7.90 -12.58
N LEU A 66 -0.61 -7.51 -11.93
CA LEU A 66 -0.65 -6.32 -11.09
C LEU A 66 0.46 -6.43 -10.03
N GLN A 67 1.30 -5.42 -9.93
CA GLN A 67 2.41 -5.37 -8.99
C GLN A 67 2.25 -4.16 -8.07
N TYR A 68 2.41 -4.37 -6.78
CA TYR A 68 2.57 -3.28 -5.82
C TYR A 68 4.05 -2.99 -5.63
N VAL A 69 4.44 -1.72 -5.70
CA VAL A 69 5.79 -1.23 -5.40
C VAL A 69 5.69 -0.11 -4.38
N CYS A 70 6.46 -0.20 -3.31
CA CYS A 70 6.56 0.84 -2.30
C CYS A 70 8.00 1.22 -2.05
N SER A 71 8.35 2.45 -2.41
CA SER A 71 9.64 3.05 -2.07
C SER A 71 9.46 3.93 -0.84
N TYR A 72 10.29 3.77 0.18
CA TYR A 72 10.16 4.55 1.41
C TYR A 72 11.52 4.90 2.02
N ALA A 73 11.57 6.02 2.73
CA ALA A 73 12.77 6.48 3.43
C ALA A 73 12.41 7.30 4.66
N ARG A 74 13.29 7.26 5.66
CA ARG A 74 13.37 8.31 6.68
C ARG A 74 14.22 9.44 6.11
N GLU A 75 13.90 10.69 6.47
CA GLU A 75 14.68 11.85 6.05
C GLU A 75 16.19 11.63 6.34
N GLY A 76 17.04 11.95 5.36
CA GLY A 76 18.49 11.76 5.43
C GLY A 76 18.98 10.30 5.39
N SER A 77 18.11 9.32 5.16
CA SER A 77 18.45 7.89 5.06
C SER A 77 18.30 7.38 3.62
N GLU A 78 18.91 6.22 3.32
CA GLU A 78 18.75 5.57 2.01
C GLU A 78 17.31 5.12 1.75
N VAL A 79 16.89 5.19 0.49
CA VAL A 79 15.58 4.72 0.05
C VAL A 79 15.56 3.20 0.05
N ARG A 80 14.57 2.63 0.73
CA ARG A 80 14.24 1.20 0.70
C ARG A 80 13.09 0.97 -0.26
N VAL A 81 13.06 -0.22 -0.87
CA VAL A 81 11.99 -0.60 -1.80
C VAL A 81 11.49 -1.99 -1.44
N ILE A 82 10.18 -2.15 -1.38
CA ILE A 82 9.49 -3.44 -1.33
C ILE A 82 8.58 -3.57 -2.54
N SER A 83 8.43 -4.78 -3.07
CA SER A 83 7.49 -5.04 -4.15
C SER A 83 6.84 -6.42 -4.02
N PHE A 84 5.56 -6.50 -4.39
CA PHE A 84 4.75 -7.71 -4.31
C PHE A 84 3.99 -7.91 -5.61
N GLU A 85 4.06 -9.12 -6.18
CA GLU A 85 3.15 -9.52 -7.25
C GLU A 85 1.78 -9.78 -6.63
N MET A 86 0.78 -9.02 -7.07
CA MET A 86 -0.60 -9.16 -6.61
C MET A 86 -1.39 -10.16 -7.45
N GLY A 87 -0.99 -10.38 -8.70
CA GLY A 87 -1.59 -11.36 -9.61
C GLY A 87 -2.51 -10.73 -10.68
N ASN A 88 -3.45 -11.53 -11.20
CA ASN A 88 -4.35 -11.12 -12.27
C ASN A 88 -5.75 -10.83 -11.72
N TYR A 89 -6.38 -9.75 -12.18
CA TYR A 89 -7.68 -9.29 -11.70
C TYR A 89 -8.60 -8.98 -12.88
N ALA A 90 -9.82 -9.50 -12.86
CA ALA A 90 -10.85 -9.17 -13.85
C ALA A 90 -11.43 -7.77 -13.58
N ALA A 91 -12.02 -7.16 -14.61
CA ALA A 91 -12.79 -5.92 -14.45
C ALA A 91 -13.90 -6.10 -13.40
N ASN A 92 -14.13 -5.10 -12.56
CA ASN A 92 -15.21 -5.17 -11.58
C ASN A 92 -16.58 -5.12 -12.24
N THR A 93 -17.52 -5.86 -11.66
CA THR A 93 -18.93 -5.89 -12.06
C THR A 93 -19.80 -5.38 -10.91
N SER A 94 -21.11 -5.21 -11.16
CA SER A 94 -22.07 -4.90 -10.10
C SER A 94 -22.05 -5.94 -8.97
N ASP A 95 -21.83 -7.21 -9.31
CA ASP A 95 -21.87 -8.34 -8.37
C ASP A 95 -20.53 -8.54 -7.66
N ALA A 96 -19.43 -8.12 -8.29
CA ALA A 96 -18.07 -8.17 -7.73
C ALA A 96 -17.42 -6.77 -7.80
N PRO A 97 -17.82 -5.84 -6.92
CA PRO A 97 -17.42 -4.42 -7.02
C PRO A 97 -15.98 -4.13 -6.56
N PHE A 98 -15.31 -5.09 -5.94
CA PHE A 98 -13.92 -4.94 -5.47
C PHE A 98 -13.20 -6.30 -5.40
N HIS A 99 -11.88 -6.22 -5.45
CA HIS A 99 -10.93 -7.30 -5.16
C HIS A 99 -10.24 -7.03 -3.82
N THR A 100 -9.66 -8.09 -3.25
CA THR A 100 -8.85 -8.01 -2.03
C THR A 100 -7.51 -8.71 -2.24
N PHE A 101 -6.45 -8.10 -1.74
CA PHE A 101 -5.11 -8.67 -1.71
C PHE A 101 -4.55 -8.57 -0.29
N GLN A 102 -3.85 -9.61 0.14
CA GLN A 102 -3.04 -9.59 1.36
C GLN A 102 -1.60 -9.90 0.97
N GLY A 103 -0.70 -8.97 1.27
CA GLY A 103 0.73 -9.12 1.00
C GLY A 103 1.39 -10.17 1.90
N PRO A 104 2.66 -10.49 1.61
CA PRO A 104 3.43 -11.42 2.44
C PRO A 104 3.66 -10.84 3.83
N GLU A 105 4.00 -11.73 4.76
CA GLU A 105 4.44 -11.37 6.09
C GLU A 105 5.77 -10.59 6.03
N GLN A 106 5.84 -9.50 6.78
CA GLN A 106 7.00 -8.63 6.91
C GLN A 106 7.27 -8.40 8.39
N GLU A 107 8.53 -8.19 8.76
CA GLU A 107 8.90 -7.85 10.12
C GLU A 107 9.98 -6.76 10.09
N VAL A 108 9.80 -5.74 10.93
CA VAL A 108 10.87 -4.78 11.22
C VAL A 108 11.60 -5.27 12.47
N ARG A 109 12.92 -5.42 12.39
CA ARG A 109 13.74 -5.82 13.54
C ARG A 109 13.52 -4.88 14.72
N ASP A 110 13.59 -5.43 15.94
CA ASP A 110 13.62 -4.64 17.17
C ASP A 110 14.97 -3.94 17.33
N ASP A 111 15.14 -2.87 16.55
CA ASP A 111 16.29 -1.98 16.57
C ASP A 111 15.82 -0.53 16.74
N ALA A 112 16.32 0.13 17.78
CA ALA A 112 16.03 1.54 18.03
C ALA A 112 16.39 2.46 16.84
N SER A 113 17.37 2.09 16.02
CA SER A 113 17.81 2.86 14.85
C SER A 113 16.75 2.95 13.74
N GLU A 114 15.86 1.95 13.66
CA GLU A 114 14.76 1.85 12.70
C GLU A 114 13.54 2.68 13.12
N ARG A 115 13.53 3.27 14.33
CA ARG A 115 12.39 4.06 14.79
C ARG A 115 12.33 5.42 14.08
N GLY A 116 11.11 5.91 13.91
CA GLY A 116 10.85 7.25 13.37
C GLY A 116 9.78 7.27 12.29
N THR A 117 9.65 8.42 11.64
CA THR A 117 8.67 8.67 10.58
C THR A 117 9.31 8.48 9.22
N TYR A 118 8.61 7.75 8.36
CA TYR A 118 9.02 7.40 7.02
C TYR A 118 8.02 7.97 6.02
N THR A 119 8.54 8.50 4.92
CA THR A 119 7.74 8.87 3.76
C THR A 119 7.80 7.74 2.75
N ALA A 120 6.65 7.34 2.24
CA ALA A 120 6.48 6.27 1.28
C ALA A 120 5.80 6.78 0.00
N THR A 121 6.21 6.22 -1.13
CA THR A 121 5.53 6.33 -2.42
C THR A 121 5.06 4.94 -2.81
N SER A 122 3.74 4.76 -2.85
CA SER A 122 3.09 3.52 -3.27
C SER A 122 2.63 3.61 -4.71
N GLN A 123 2.90 2.55 -5.48
CA GLN A 123 2.57 2.43 -6.89
C GLN A 123 1.93 1.06 -7.16
N PHE A 124 0.85 1.07 -7.95
CA PHE A 124 0.21 -0.13 -8.49
C PHE A 124 0.49 -0.17 -9.98
N MET A 125 1.32 -1.12 -10.41
CA MET A 125 1.87 -1.22 -11.77
C MET A 125 1.20 -2.36 -12.53
N ASP A 126 0.87 -2.14 -13.80
CA ASP A 126 0.45 -3.21 -14.70
C ASP A 126 1.64 -3.94 -15.34
N ASP A 127 1.34 -4.91 -16.21
CA ASP A 127 2.33 -5.71 -16.94
C ASP A 127 3.17 -4.92 -17.95
N ASN A 128 2.77 -3.68 -18.28
CA ASN A 128 3.51 -2.76 -19.14
C ASN A 128 4.38 -1.78 -18.33
N ASN A 129 4.51 -1.97 -17.01
CA ASN A 129 5.14 -1.05 -16.08
C ASN A 129 4.50 0.34 -16.06
N GLN A 130 3.19 0.44 -16.33
CA GLN A 130 2.45 1.67 -16.17
C GLN A 130 1.81 1.72 -14.78
N ALA A 131 2.01 2.83 -14.06
CA ALA A 131 1.33 3.08 -12.80
C ALA A 131 -0.17 3.35 -13.04
N LEU A 132 -1.02 2.46 -12.56
CA LEU A 132 -2.47 2.59 -12.54
C LEU A 132 -2.95 3.49 -11.39
N LEU A 133 -2.18 3.52 -10.30
CA LEU A 133 -2.38 4.39 -9.14
C LEU A 133 -1.02 4.67 -8.50
N MET A 134 -0.79 5.92 -8.11
CA MET A 134 0.37 6.34 -7.33
C MET A 134 -0.05 7.35 -6.27
N PHE A 135 0.43 7.17 -5.04
CA PHE A 135 0.23 8.15 -3.96
C PHE A 135 1.40 8.13 -2.97
N MET A 136 1.61 9.27 -2.32
CA MET A 136 2.58 9.43 -1.25
C MET A 136 1.88 9.41 0.11
N TRP A 137 2.53 8.87 1.13
CA TRP A 137 1.97 8.78 2.48
C TRP A 137 3.09 8.63 3.52
N CYS A 138 2.75 8.85 4.79
CA CYS A 138 3.69 8.71 5.90
C CYS A 138 3.29 7.55 6.82
N PHE A 139 4.28 6.90 7.43
CA PHE A 139 4.08 5.93 8.51
C PHE A 139 5.19 6.02 9.54
N ASN A 140 4.94 5.47 10.72
CA ASN A 140 5.94 5.37 11.77
C ASN A 140 6.43 3.94 11.94
N ILE A 141 7.66 3.80 12.40
CA ILE A 141 8.15 2.57 13.03
C ILE A 141 8.39 2.89 14.51
N GLY A 142 7.87 2.04 15.41
CA GLY A 142 7.91 2.28 16.84
C GLY A 142 7.81 1.01 17.69
N THR A 143 7.81 1.19 19.01
CA THR A 143 7.75 0.09 19.98
C THR A 143 6.34 -0.48 20.17
N ASP A 144 5.31 0.26 19.75
CA ASP A 144 3.93 -0.18 19.83
C ASP A 144 3.11 0.38 18.66
N TRP A 145 1.93 -0.20 18.47
CA TRP A 145 0.95 0.27 17.50
C TRP A 145 0.35 1.64 17.88
N ALA A 146 -0.35 2.30 16.96
CA ALA A 146 -0.99 3.61 17.19
C ALA A 146 -2.45 3.69 16.74
#